data_AF-A0AAU9K310-F1
#
_entry.id   AF-A0AAU9K310-F1
#
_cell.length_a   1.000
_cell.length_b   1.000
_cell.length_c   1.000
_cell.angle_alpha   90.00
_cell.angle_beta   90.00
_cell.angle_gamma   90.00
#
_symmetry.space_group_name_H-M   'P 1'
#
loop_
_entity.id
_entity.type
_entity.pdbx_description
1 polymer ?
#
loop_
_entity_poly.entity_id
_entity_poly.type
_entity_poly.pdbx_seq_one_letter_code
_entity_poly.pdbx_strand_id
1 'polypeptide(L)'
;MEDPELLKQQLEFLQLELDDAKAKEIQMKNMYESMITSLTSADTSALQTNSSIEELNKVKAEYETLINTIKKKHKDKVKKLKAELNNYIAKNSELESTQNDYRKNFEDKIIELTHEIQIITEQKKEMENSLKEIVENSDKKLIERLRHEIESLQQEIEFVKDENEQDIRRIHEQNSKNLQDFKDIYEQDKKFLESQIRKLQFELVEEKRKALEEDQISIDKRIENSILGIDERIDDLENTKKEARKIIGKWKNDLDNLVSNIRQALTETSALSLKKHIDRTEQMLNFADDTQEEIKKLKNQLLFFQKLIKAFEINENKLRSQLNIQEEEIDKLKRAIRLRVSEDKNTDFQSLINELSDQLLCKETEISRLKRKIGDLRCEAGINIAKPPIPSPRGKHNRAQTTMTKGNISPIELIPCKESTNENPVEEANLMLKEILSNSSAIECKMCKNCISTQIFYEHIEKCKMGAILFTDHINYPEKLKQAQEKIESLEKQIEILHINIDKIMNQKEKMRIDNEKLIIGYKELKLKLAMCEEKSNHKENEFMGEVRCLLEVLTKFRSNAVLPKDVSTEIEHAINQSARFFGGKIARKTKSYLG
;
A
#
# COMPACT_ATOMS: atom_id res chain seq x y z
N MET A 1 -96.37 -0.53 7.31
CA MET A 1 -97.71 -1.15 7.37
C MET A 1 -97.93 -1.50 8.82
N GLU A 2 -98.82 -0.77 9.50
CA GLU A 2 -99.12 -0.98 10.92
C GLU A 2 -99.76 -2.36 11.11
N ASP A 3 -99.38 -3.03 12.20
CA ASP A 3 -99.75 -4.41 12.50
C ASP A 3 -101.27 -4.55 12.64
N PRO A 4 -101.96 -5.40 11.85
CA PRO A 4 -103.41 -5.54 11.90
C PRO A 4 -103.95 -5.98 13.27
N GLU A 5 -103.12 -6.61 14.12
CA GLU A 5 -103.47 -6.91 15.51
C GLU A 5 -103.55 -5.66 16.40
N LEU A 6 -102.66 -4.68 16.17
CA LEU A 6 -102.65 -3.41 16.90
C LEU A 6 -103.87 -2.55 16.55
N LEU A 7 -104.26 -2.52 15.28
CA LEU A 7 -105.48 -1.84 14.81
C LEU A 7 -106.76 -2.44 15.42
N LYS A 8 -106.80 -3.76 15.60
CA LYS A 8 -107.92 -4.45 16.26
C LYS A 8 -108.00 -4.08 17.75
N GLN A 9 -106.87 -4.05 18.45
CA GLN A 9 -106.83 -3.60 19.86
C GLN A 9 -107.25 -2.13 20.02
N GLN A 10 -106.81 -1.24 19.12
CA GLN A 10 -107.22 0.17 19.14
C GLN A 10 -108.73 0.35 18.90
N LEU A 11 -109.31 -0.46 18.00
CA LEU A 11 -110.75 -0.47 17.77
C LEU A 11 -111.55 -0.99 18.98
N GLU A 12 -111.10 -2.06 19.63
CA GLU A 12 -111.72 -2.56 20.87
C GLU A 12 -111.65 -1.53 22.00
N PHE A 13 -110.53 -0.80 22.13
CA PHE A 13 -110.39 0.24 23.14
C PHE A 13 -111.31 1.44 22.89
N LEU A 14 -111.41 1.91 21.64
CA LEU A 14 -112.33 2.97 21.24
C LEU A 14 -113.80 2.56 21.47
N GLN A 15 -114.13 1.29 21.25
CA GLN A 15 -115.48 0.78 21.52
C GLN A 15 -115.81 0.80 23.01
N LEU A 16 -114.85 0.44 23.86
CA LEU A 16 -114.97 0.50 25.32
C LEU A 16 -115.13 1.94 25.83
N GLU A 17 -114.34 2.88 25.29
CA GLU A 17 -114.48 4.31 25.62
C GLU A 17 -115.83 4.88 25.20
N LEU A 18 -116.35 4.46 24.04
CA LEU A 18 -117.66 4.87 23.56
C LEU A 18 -118.79 4.36 24.46
N ASP A 19 -118.71 3.11 24.92
CA ASP A 19 -119.71 2.52 25.79
C ASP A 19 -119.68 3.13 27.21
N ASP A 20 -118.50 3.45 27.75
CA ASP A 20 -118.37 4.22 29.00
C ASP A 20 -118.91 5.66 28.87
N ALA A 21 -118.67 6.31 27.73
CA ALA A 21 -119.24 7.62 27.45
C ALA A 21 -120.78 7.60 27.39
N LYS A 22 -121.37 6.59 26.75
CA LYS A 22 -122.83 6.40 26.71
C LYS A 22 -123.41 6.11 28.10
N ALA A 23 -122.72 5.29 28.90
CA ALA A 23 -123.16 5.02 30.28
C ALA A 23 -123.16 6.28 31.14
N LYS A 24 -122.13 7.12 31.03
CA LYS A 24 -122.05 8.44 31.69
C LYS A 24 -123.13 9.40 31.20
N GLU A 25 -123.41 9.42 29.89
CA GLU A 25 -124.48 10.24 29.32
C GLU A 25 -125.86 9.83 29.87
N ILE A 26 -126.16 8.53 29.90
CA ILE A 26 -127.40 8.01 30.49
C ILE A 26 -127.50 8.36 31.97
N GLN A 27 -126.40 8.24 32.72
CA GLN A 27 -126.37 8.58 34.14
C GLN A 27 -126.61 10.08 34.37
N MET A 28 -125.99 10.95 33.57
CA MET A 28 -126.25 12.39 33.63
C MET A 28 -127.70 12.72 33.24
N LYS A 29 -128.23 12.08 32.20
CA LYS A 29 -129.61 12.28 31.77
C LYS A 29 -130.60 11.90 32.88
N ASN A 30 -130.40 10.76 33.52
CA ASN A 30 -131.22 10.31 34.65
C ASN A 30 -131.12 11.26 35.85
N MET A 31 -129.92 11.79 36.12
CA MET A 31 -129.71 12.79 37.18
C MET A 31 -130.43 14.11 36.86
N TYR A 32 -130.36 14.60 35.61
CA TYR A 32 -131.08 15.80 35.19
C TYR A 32 -132.60 15.60 35.18
N GLU A 33 -133.10 14.46 34.72
CA GLU A 33 -134.53 14.12 34.80
C GLU A 33 -134.99 14.04 36.26
N SER A 34 -134.17 13.48 37.17
CA SER A 34 -134.48 13.45 38.60
C SER A 34 -134.51 14.84 39.24
N MET A 35 -133.56 15.73 38.88
CA MET A 35 -133.55 17.12 39.33
C MET A 35 -134.77 17.90 38.82
N ILE A 36 -135.11 17.75 37.54
CA ILE A 36 -136.28 18.40 36.95
C ILE A 36 -137.56 17.89 37.62
N THR A 37 -137.67 16.57 37.86
CA THR A 37 -138.82 15.99 38.57
C THR A 37 -138.91 16.52 40.00
N SER A 38 -137.79 16.63 40.72
CA SER A 38 -137.73 17.18 42.09
C SER A 38 -138.06 18.67 42.15
N LEU A 39 -137.74 19.44 41.11
CA LEU A 39 -138.06 20.86 41.00
C LEU A 39 -139.51 21.13 40.56
N THR A 40 -140.19 20.14 39.95
CA THR A 40 -141.57 20.27 39.46
C THR A 40 -142.61 19.59 40.36
N SER A 41 -142.21 18.74 41.30
CA SER A 41 -143.10 18.03 42.23
C SER A 41 -143.31 18.69 43.59
N ALA A 42 -142.89 19.96 43.78
CA ALA A 42 -143.21 20.74 44.97
C ALA A 42 -144.13 21.92 44.60
N ASP A 43 -145.29 21.93 45.25
CA ASP A 43 -146.44 22.81 45.04
C ASP A 43 -146.14 24.25 44.63
N THR A 44 -146.60 24.57 43.42
CA THR A 44 -146.72 25.91 42.89
C THR A 44 -147.94 26.60 43.50
N SER A 45 -147.75 27.34 44.60
CA SER A 45 -148.63 28.47 44.96
C SER A 45 -148.20 29.19 46.24
N ALA A 46 -147.22 30.09 46.16
CA ALA A 46 -147.24 31.35 46.94
C ALA A 46 -146.10 32.31 46.52
N LEU A 47 -146.53 33.44 45.96
CA LEU A 47 -145.96 34.79 46.11
C LEU A 47 -144.69 35.19 45.34
N GLN A 48 -144.96 36.02 44.32
CA GLN A 48 -144.13 37.08 43.77
C GLN A 48 -143.41 37.92 44.85
N THR A 49 -142.17 38.31 44.57
CA THR A 49 -141.61 39.60 45.04
C THR A 49 -140.63 40.15 44.00
N ASN A 50 -140.77 41.42 43.62
CA ASN A 50 -139.88 42.16 42.71
C ASN A 50 -138.39 42.17 43.12
N SER A 51 -138.06 41.76 44.35
CA SER A 51 -136.69 41.65 44.88
C SER A 51 -135.85 40.55 44.21
N SER A 52 -136.44 39.40 43.85
CA SER A 52 -135.70 38.32 43.17
C SER A 52 -135.41 38.64 41.69
N ILE A 53 -136.24 39.49 41.07
CA ILE A 53 -136.02 40.02 39.72
C ILE A 53 -134.91 41.08 39.73
N GLU A 54 -134.84 41.93 40.75
CA GLU A 54 -133.74 42.91 40.92
C GLU A 54 -132.40 42.24 41.19
N GLU A 55 -132.35 41.22 42.05
CA GLU A 55 -131.13 40.43 42.28
C GLU A 55 -130.66 39.71 41.01
N LEU A 56 -131.59 39.12 40.23
CA LEU A 56 -131.27 38.50 38.95
C LEU A 56 -130.69 39.52 37.95
N ASN A 57 -131.26 40.73 37.86
CA ASN A 57 -130.76 41.78 36.98
C ASN A 57 -129.39 42.30 37.42
N LYS A 58 -129.14 42.38 38.74
CA LYS A 58 -127.83 42.75 39.28
C LYS A 58 -126.78 41.69 38.96
N VAL A 59 -127.08 40.42 39.18
CA VAL A 59 -126.21 39.29 38.83
C VAL A 59 -125.94 39.25 37.32
N LYS A 60 -126.96 39.53 36.49
CA LYS A 60 -126.79 39.62 35.04
C LYS A 60 -125.84 40.77 34.65
N ALA A 61 -125.99 41.95 35.25
CA ALA A 61 -125.09 43.07 35.02
C ALA A 61 -123.65 42.74 35.47
N GLU A 62 -123.48 42.09 36.63
CA GLU A 62 -122.18 41.62 37.10
C GLU A 62 -121.54 40.61 36.12
N TYR A 63 -122.30 39.63 35.63
CA TYR A 63 -121.82 38.70 34.60
C TYR A 63 -121.45 39.42 33.30
N GLU A 64 -122.23 40.41 32.85
CA GLU A 64 -121.89 41.21 31.67
C GLU A 64 -120.58 41.97 31.87
N THR A 65 -120.35 42.56 33.05
CA THR A 65 -119.06 43.22 33.36
C THR A 65 -117.89 42.23 33.40
N LEU A 66 -118.09 41.04 33.96
CA LEU A 66 -117.07 40.00 34.02
C LEU A 66 -116.73 39.47 32.63
N ILE A 67 -117.75 39.18 31.80
CA ILE A 67 -117.57 38.76 30.40
C ILE A 67 -116.82 39.83 29.62
N ASN A 68 -117.16 41.11 29.79
CA ASN A 68 -116.47 42.20 29.10
C ASN A 68 -115.01 42.32 29.57
N THR A 69 -114.74 42.13 30.86
CA THR A 69 -113.38 42.14 31.42
C THR A 69 -112.54 40.97 30.89
N ILE A 70 -113.11 39.76 30.86
CA ILE A 70 -112.46 38.57 30.32
C ILE A 70 -112.19 38.73 28.82
N LYS A 71 -113.19 39.20 28.05
CA LYS A 71 -113.04 39.50 26.62
C LYS A 71 -111.92 40.51 26.37
N LYS A 72 -111.84 41.58 27.16
CA LYS A 72 -110.77 42.58 27.07
C LYS A 72 -109.40 41.95 27.38
N LYS A 73 -109.28 41.22 28.49
CA LYS A 73 -108.03 40.53 28.88
C LYS A 73 -107.54 39.53 27.82
N HIS A 74 -108.43 38.74 27.24
CA HIS A 74 -108.09 37.83 26.15
C HIS A 74 -107.70 38.58 24.88
N LYS A 75 -108.43 39.64 24.50
CA LYS A 75 -108.09 40.47 23.35
C LYS A 75 -106.70 41.09 23.50
N ASP A 76 -106.36 41.58 24.68
CA ASP A 76 -105.05 42.17 24.98
C ASP A 76 -103.95 41.09 24.97
N LYS A 77 -104.20 39.91 25.54
CA LYS A 77 -103.26 38.77 25.49
C LYS A 77 -103.01 38.31 24.05
N VAL A 78 -104.06 38.20 23.23
CA VAL A 78 -103.95 37.85 21.80
C VAL A 78 -103.16 38.91 21.04
N LYS A 79 -103.38 40.21 21.30
CA LYS A 79 -102.58 41.28 20.70
C LYS A 79 -101.10 41.17 21.08
N LYS A 80 -100.80 40.92 22.36
CA LYS A 80 -99.42 40.76 22.84
C LYS A 80 -98.73 39.56 22.18
N LEU A 81 -99.38 38.39 22.17
CA LEU A 81 -98.83 37.19 21.52
C LEU A 81 -98.65 37.37 20.01
N LYS A 82 -99.55 38.09 19.33
CA LYS A 82 -99.38 38.44 17.91
C LYS A 82 -98.16 39.35 17.69
N ALA A 83 -97.94 40.31 18.57
CA ALA A 83 -96.76 41.17 18.50
C ALA A 83 -95.46 40.39 18.75
N GLU A 84 -95.44 39.49 19.73
CA GLU A 84 -94.30 38.59 19.99
C GLU A 84 -94.04 37.66 18.81
N LEU A 85 -95.08 37.05 18.23
CA LEU A 85 -94.96 36.21 17.05
C LEU A 85 -94.35 36.97 15.87
N ASN A 86 -94.83 38.19 15.59
CA ASN A 86 -94.27 39.02 14.52
C ASN A 86 -92.80 39.38 14.77
N ASN A 87 -92.41 39.62 16.02
CA ASN A 87 -91.01 39.88 16.38
C ASN A 87 -90.14 38.62 16.15
N TYR A 88 -90.62 37.44 16.55
CA TYR A 88 -89.90 36.19 16.26
C TYR A 88 -89.78 35.91 14.77
N ILE A 89 -90.82 36.19 13.97
CA ILE A 89 -90.76 36.08 12.50
C ILE A 89 -89.70 37.02 11.93
N ALA A 90 -89.68 38.28 12.35
CA ALA A 90 -88.68 39.25 11.89
C ALA A 90 -87.25 38.82 12.26
N LYS A 91 -87.04 38.37 13.51
CA LYS A 91 -85.73 37.88 13.97
C LYS A 91 -85.28 36.62 13.22
N ASN A 92 -86.20 35.70 12.94
CA ASN A 92 -85.88 34.50 12.15
C ASN A 92 -85.48 34.87 10.71
N SER A 93 -86.18 35.82 10.09
CA SER A 93 -85.83 36.32 8.76
C SER A 93 -84.44 36.99 8.73
N GLU A 94 -84.06 37.73 9.78
CA GLU A 94 -82.73 38.33 9.90
C GLU A 94 -81.63 37.27 10.07
N LEU A 95 -81.89 36.25 10.90
CA LEU A 95 -80.97 35.13 11.08
C LEU A 95 -80.79 34.30 9.80
N GLU A 96 -81.85 34.06 9.05
CA GLU A 96 -81.77 33.38 7.74
C GLU A 96 -80.95 34.19 6.73
N SER A 97 -81.12 35.52 6.71
CA SER A 97 -80.31 36.41 5.86
C SER A 97 -78.83 36.33 6.22
N THR A 98 -78.50 36.50 7.51
CA THR A 98 -77.10 36.46 7.97
C THR A 98 -76.46 35.09 7.74
N GLN A 99 -77.21 33.99 7.93
CA GLN A 99 -76.72 32.65 7.64
C GLN A 99 -76.43 32.45 6.15
N ASN A 100 -77.28 32.98 5.27
CA ASN A 100 -77.06 32.94 3.83
C ASN A 100 -75.83 33.76 3.42
N ASP A 101 -75.61 34.93 4.03
CA ASP A 101 -74.43 35.76 3.78
C ASP A 101 -73.14 35.03 4.19
N TYR A 102 -73.11 34.40 5.37
CA TYR A 102 -71.96 33.59 5.80
C TYR A 102 -71.71 32.42 4.86
N ARG A 103 -72.77 31.70 4.45
CA ARG A 103 -72.66 30.58 3.54
C ARG A 103 -72.03 31.01 2.21
N LYS A 104 -72.51 32.12 1.64
CA LYS A 104 -71.97 32.67 0.40
C LYS A 104 -70.49 33.05 0.54
N ASN A 105 -70.12 33.73 1.62
CA ASN A 105 -68.72 34.09 1.89
C ASN A 105 -67.80 32.86 2.00
N PHE A 106 -68.27 31.77 2.61
CA PHE A 106 -67.49 30.53 2.67
C PHE A 106 -67.41 29.82 1.32
N GLU A 107 -68.49 29.81 0.54
CA GLU A 107 -68.50 29.27 -0.83
C GLU A 107 -67.49 30.03 -1.72
N ASP A 108 -67.49 31.36 -1.67
CA ASP A 108 -66.53 32.20 -2.39
C ASP A 108 -65.09 31.88 -1.93
N LYS A 109 -64.85 31.72 -0.62
CA LYS A 109 -63.51 31.40 -0.11
C LYS A 109 -63.02 30.01 -0.51
N ILE A 110 -63.92 29.03 -0.58
CA ILE A 110 -63.60 27.68 -1.05
C ILE A 110 -63.19 27.71 -2.53
N ILE A 111 -63.88 28.50 -3.35
CA ILE A 111 -63.54 28.67 -4.77
C ILE A 111 -62.15 29.29 -4.92
N GLU A 112 -61.86 30.37 -4.18
CA GLU A 112 -60.53 31.01 -4.18
C GLU A 112 -59.42 30.02 -3.82
N LEU A 113 -59.57 29.30 -2.70
CA LEU A 113 -58.56 28.33 -2.24
C LEU A 113 -58.40 27.16 -3.22
N THR A 114 -59.48 26.72 -3.85
CA THR A 114 -59.43 25.65 -4.86
C THR A 114 -58.63 26.09 -6.07
N HIS A 115 -58.81 27.34 -6.52
CA HIS A 115 -58.06 27.92 -7.62
C HIS A 115 -56.57 28.10 -7.28
N GLU A 116 -56.23 28.56 -6.07
CA GLU A 116 -54.85 28.64 -5.60
C GLU A 116 -54.15 27.27 -5.57
N ILE A 117 -54.84 26.22 -5.09
CA ILE A 117 -54.31 24.86 -5.08
C ILE A 117 -54.03 24.36 -6.50
N GLN A 118 -54.91 24.68 -7.47
CA GLN A 118 -54.69 24.32 -8.87
C GLN A 118 -53.43 25.00 -9.44
N ILE A 119 -53.27 26.31 -9.23
CA ILE A 119 -52.07 27.05 -9.68
C ILE A 119 -50.80 26.44 -9.08
N ILE A 120 -50.78 26.20 -7.77
CA ILE A 120 -49.60 25.62 -7.09
C ILE A 120 -49.29 24.22 -7.62
N THR A 121 -50.31 23.42 -7.92
CA THR A 121 -50.14 22.07 -8.46
C THR A 121 -49.55 22.10 -9.88
N GLU A 122 -49.98 23.05 -10.71
CA GLU A 122 -49.42 23.24 -12.06
C GLU A 122 -47.97 23.72 -12.00
N GLN A 123 -47.66 24.72 -11.16
CA GLN A 123 -46.30 25.21 -10.96
C GLN A 123 -45.35 24.12 -10.47
N LYS A 124 -45.81 23.28 -9.52
CA LYS A 124 -45.04 22.12 -9.05
C LYS A 124 -44.71 21.17 -10.20
N LYS A 125 -45.70 20.84 -11.03
CA LYS A 125 -45.53 19.94 -12.18
C LYS A 125 -44.57 20.52 -13.22
N GLU A 126 -44.62 21.81 -13.48
CA GLU A 126 -43.70 22.51 -14.37
C GLU A 126 -42.26 22.44 -13.85
N MET A 127 -42.04 22.74 -12.56
CA MET A 127 -40.72 22.65 -11.96
C MET A 127 -40.15 21.21 -11.94
N GLU A 128 -40.99 20.21 -11.66
CA GLU A 128 -40.58 18.80 -11.72
C GLU A 128 -40.15 18.39 -13.14
N ASN A 129 -40.84 18.87 -14.18
CA ASN A 129 -40.46 18.63 -15.56
C ASN A 129 -39.15 19.33 -15.92
N SER A 130 -38.98 20.60 -15.55
CA SER A 130 -37.72 21.33 -15.80
C SER A 130 -36.53 20.69 -15.08
N LEU A 131 -36.69 20.24 -13.84
CA LEU A 131 -35.66 19.50 -13.11
C LEU A 131 -35.30 18.20 -13.82
N LYS A 132 -36.30 17.45 -14.28
CA LYS A 132 -36.08 16.21 -15.02
C LYS A 132 -35.31 16.46 -16.32
N GLU A 133 -35.68 17.49 -17.09
CA GLU A 133 -34.97 17.86 -18.32
C GLU A 133 -33.52 18.29 -18.06
N ILE A 134 -33.26 19.04 -16.98
CA ILE A 134 -31.90 19.43 -16.61
C ILE A 134 -31.09 18.18 -16.30
N VAL A 135 -31.55 17.33 -15.38
CA VAL A 135 -30.84 16.10 -14.98
C VAL A 135 -30.61 15.17 -16.16
N GLU A 136 -31.61 14.95 -17.01
CA GLU A 136 -31.49 14.05 -18.16
C GLU A 136 -30.58 14.61 -19.27
N ASN A 137 -30.51 15.94 -19.46
CA ASN A 137 -29.72 16.53 -20.54
C ASN A 137 -28.33 16.99 -20.11
N SER A 138 -28.16 17.63 -18.96
CA SER A 138 -26.85 18.16 -18.52
C SER A 138 -25.94 17.04 -18.07
N ASP A 139 -26.45 16.16 -17.20
CA ASP A 139 -25.61 15.16 -16.55
C ASP A 139 -25.27 14.06 -17.54
N LYS A 140 -26.21 13.68 -18.40
CA LYS A 140 -25.95 12.71 -19.46
C LYS A 140 -24.88 13.21 -20.45
N LYS A 141 -24.98 14.47 -20.90
CA LYS A 141 -23.95 15.06 -21.79
C LYS A 141 -22.59 15.21 -21.10
N LEU A 142 -22.58 15.51 -19.80
CA LEU A 142 -21.34 15.56 -19.02
C LEU A 142 -20.71 14.17 -18.90
N ILE A 143 -21.52 13.16 -18.55
CA ILE A 143 -21.08 11.76 -18.46
C ILE A 143 -20.55 11.27 -19.81
N GLU A 144 -21.23 11.57 -20.92
CA GLU A 144 -20.78 11.19 -22.26
C GLU A 144 -19.43 11.84 -22.63
N ARG A 145 -19.23 13.13 -22.30
CA ARG A 145 -17.95 13.82 -22.50
C ARG A 145 -16.83 13.19 -21.67
N LEU A 146 -17.07 12.95 -20.38
CA LEU A 146 -16.09 12.33 -19.49
C LEU A 146 -15.75 10.90 -19.93
N ARG A 147 -16.72 10.15 -20.47
CA ARG A 147 -16.46 8.82 -21.04
C ARG A 147 -15.54 8.88 -22.26
N HIS A 148 -15.79 9.83 -23.18
CA HIS A 148 -14.91 10.02 -24.34
C HIS A 148 -13.49 10.43 -23.92
N GLU A 149 -13.36 11.28 -22.91
CA GLU A 149 -12.05 11.69 -22.38
C GLU A 149 -11.32 10.52 -21.72
N ILE A 150 -12.01 9.69 -20.94
CA ILE A 150 -11.45 8.46 -20.37
C ILE A 150 -10.99 7.50 -21.48
N GLU A 151 -11.79 7.30 -22.52
CA GLU A 151 -11.41 6.44 -23.65
C GLU A 151 -10.19 6.98 -24.40
N SER A 152 -10.11 8.29 -24.62
CA SER A 152 -8.94 8.94 -25.22
C SER A 152 -7.68 8.75 -24.39
N LEU A 153 -7.76 8.98 -23.07
CA LEU A 153 -6.64 8.79 -22.15
C LEU A 153 -6.21 7.32 -22.07
N GLN A 154 -7.15 6.38 -22.14
CA GLN A 154 -6.84 4.95 -22.20
C GLN A 154 -6.07 4.58 -23.48
N GLN A 155 -6.46 5.14 -24.63
CA GLN A 155 -5.74 4.93 -25.88
C GLN A 155 -4.32 5.52 -25.83
N GLU A 156 -4.16 6.70 -25.24
CA GLU A 156 -2.83 7.33 -25.06
C GLU A 156 -1.93 6.50 -24.13
N ILE A 157 -2.47 5.99 -23.02
CA ILE A 157 -1.75 5.09 -22.13
C ILE A 157 -1.30 3.82 -22.86
N GLU A 158 -2.19 3.22 -23.67
CA GLU A 158 -1.85 2.00 -24.40
C GLU A 158 -0.79 2.26 -25.48
N PHE A 159 -0.89 3.39 -26.18
CA PHE A 159 0.15 3.84 -27.11
C PHE A 159 1.51 4.00 -26.44
N VAL A 160 1.57 4.68 -25.28
CA VAL A 160 2.81 4.89 -24.52
C VAL A 160 3.36 3.56 -23.98
N LYS A 161 2.49 2.60 -23.59
CA LYS A 161 2.95 1.26 -23.21
C LYS A 161 3.59 0.52 -24.37
N ASP A 162 2.98 0.57 -25.55
CA ASP A 162 3.52 -0.06 -26.76
C ASP A 162 4.86 0.53 -27.16
N GLU A 163 5.02 1.86 -27.11
CA GLU A 163 6.31 2.53 -27.34
C GLU A 163 7.37 2.09 -26.33
N ASN A 164 7.04 2.09 -25.04
CA ASN A 164 7.96 1.65 -23.99
C ASN A 164 8.34 0.16 -24.14
N GLU A 165 7.40 -0.70 -24.52
CA GLU A 165 7.69 -2.12 -24.76
C GLU A 165 8.60 -2.31 -25.98
N GLN A 166 8.45 -1.48 -27.03
CA GLN A 166 9.39 -1.47 -28.15
C GLN A 166 10.79 -1.00 -27.74
N ASP A 167 10.90 0.05 -26.92
CA ASP A 167 12.19 0.55 -26.46
C ASP A 167 12.89 -0.46 -25.54
N ILE A 168 12.15 -1.11 -24.64
CA ILE A 168 12.68 -2.22 -23.83
C ILE A 168 13.20 -3.36 -24.73
N ARG A 169 12.48 -3.71 -25.80
CA ARG A 169 12.94 -4.71 -26.79
C ARG A 169 14.24 -4.28 -27.47
N ARG A 170 14.34 -3.02 -27.94
CA ARG A 170 15.56 -2.48 -28.56
C ARG A 170 16.75 -2.50 -27.60
N ILE A 171 16.54 -2.11 -26.35
CA ILE A 171 17.58 -2.15 -25.30
C ILE A 171 18.03 -3.59 -25.04
N HIS A 172 17.11 -4.55 -24.98
CA HIS A 172 17.46 -5.97 -24.79
C HIS A 172 18.26 -6.53 -25.97
N GLU A 173 17.86 -6.23 -27.21
CA GLU A 173 18.59 -6.63 -28.41
C GLU A 173 20.01 -6.03 -28.42
N GLN A 174 20.14 -4.74 -28.11
CA GLN A 174 21.44 -4.07 -28.04
C GLN A 174 22.32 -4.65 -26.92
N ASN A 175 21.76 -4.91 -25.75
CA ASN A 175 22.50 -5.53 -24.64
C ASN A 175 22.93 -6.96 -24.97
N SER A 176 22.09 -7.73 -25.65
CA SER A 176 22.45 -9.07 -26.11
C SER A 176 23.59 -9.03 -27.12
N LYS A 177 23.57 -8.07 -28.04
CA LYS A 177 24.65 -7.84 -29.01
C LYS A 177 25.95 -7.44 -28.31
N ASN A 178 25.90 -6.44 -27.43
CA ASN A 178 27.06 -6.00 -26.64
C ASN A 178 27.65 -7.16 -25.82
N LEU A 179 26.81 -7.99 -25.19
CA LEU A 179 27.27 -9.16 -24.43
C LEU A 179 27.98 -10.18 -25.33
N GLN A 180 27.49 -10.36 -26.56
CA GLN A 180 28.14 -11.24 -27.53
C GLN A 180 29.49 -10.67 -27.98
N ASP A 181 29.54 -9.37 -28.29
CA ASP A 181 30.80 -8.68 -28.65
C ASP A 181 31.83 -8.80 -27.52
N PHE A 182 31.44 -8.63 -26.26
CA PHE A 182 32.33 -8.82 -25.11
C PHE A 182 32.82 -10.26 -24.96
N LYS A 183 31.97 -11.26 -25.23
CA LYS A 183 32.39 -12.67 -25.24
C LYS A 183 33.41 -12.94 -26.33
N ASP A 184 33.19 -12.37 -27.52
CA ASP A 184 34.09 -12.55 -28.66
C ASP A 184 35.44 -11.89 -28.40
N ILE A 185 35.47 -10.68 -27.82
CA ILE A 185 36.69 -10.01 -27.36
C ILE A 185 37.41 -10.86 -26.31
N TYR A 186 36.70 -11.33 -25.29
CA TYR A 186 37.28 -12.18 -24.24
C TYR A 186 37.91 -13.45 -24.81
N GLU A 187 37.25 -14.14 -25.74
CA GLU A 187 37.78 -15.37 -26.33
C GLU A 187 38.97 -15.09 -27.28
N GLN A 188 39.00 -13.94 -27.95
CA GLN A 188 40.17 -13.49 -28.72
C GLN A 188 41.37 -13.21 -27.80
N ASP A 189 41.17 -12.42 -26.74
CA ASP A 189 42.21 -12.09 -25.76
C ASP A 189 42.75 -13.34 -25.07
N LYS A 190 41.87 -14.27 -24.70
CA LYS A 190 42.24 -15.55 -24.14
C LYS A 190 43.14 -16.35 -25.09
N LYS A 191 42.77 -16.47 -26.37
CA LYS A 191 43.59 -17.16 -27.38
C LYS A 191 44.95 -16.46 -27.58
N PHE A 192 44.95 -15.13 -27.58
CA PHE A 192 46.17 -14.35 -27.69
C PHE A 192 47.11 -14.59 -26.50
N LEU A 193 46.59 -14.54 -25.27
CA LEU A 193 47.34 -14.84 -24.05
C LEU A 193 47.84 -16.29 -24.02
N GLU A 194 47.01 -17.26 -24.40
CA GLU A 194 47.42 -18.67 -24.54
C GLU A 194 48.55 -18.85 -25.57
N SER A 195 48.56 -18.05 -26.65
CA SER A 195 49.64 -18.05 -27.62
C SER A 195 50.92 -17.41 -27.07
N GLN A 196 50.81 -16.31 -26.31
CA GLN A 196 51.96 -15.71 -25.65
C GLN A 196 52.58 -16.64 -24.61
N ILE A 197 51.77 -17.30 -23.79
CA ILE A 197 52.23 -18.28 -22.81
C ILE A 197 52.99 -19.41 -23.50
N ARG A 198 52.45 -19.95 -24.61
CA ARG A 198 53.14 -20.98 -25.40
C ARG A 198 54.48 -20.50 -25.93
N LYS A 199 54.56 -19.27 -26.43
CA LYS A 199 55.81 -18.68 -26.92
C LYS A 199 56.84 -18.52 -25.80
N LEU A 200 56.45 -17.97 -24.66
CA LEU A 200 57.32 -17.82 -23.49
C LEU A 200 57.78 -19.18 -22.94
N GLN A 201 56.90 -20.19 -22.93
CA GLN A 201 57.28 -21.54 -22.54
C GLN A 201 58.32 -22.15 -23.49
N PHE A 202 58.20 -21.91 -24.79
CA PHE A 202 59.19 -22.35 -25.77
C PHE A 202 60.54 -21.63 -25.58
N GLU A 203 60.53 -20.29 -25.43
CA GLU A 203 61.73 -19.50 -25.17
C GLU A 203 62.45 -19.94 -23.89
N LEU A 204 61.71 -20.17 -22.80
CA LEU A 204 62.25 -20.69 -21.54
C LEU A 204 62.91 -22.07 -21.71
N VAL A 205 62.32 -22.96 -22.52
CA VAL A 205 62.90 -24.28 -22.80
C VAL A 205 64.18 -24.15 -23.63
N GLU A 206 64.20 -23.26 -24.63
CA GLU A 206 65.39 -22.98 -25.42
C GLU A 206 66.54 -22.41 -24.56
N GLU A 207 66.22 -21.46 -23.68
CA GLU A 207 67.20 -20.84 -22.79
C GLU A 207 67.78 -21.85 -21.79
N LYS A 208 66.93 -22.70 -21.20
CA LYS A 208 67.39 -23.82 -20.36
C LYS A 208 68.30 -24.78 -21.11
N ARG A 209 67.99 -25.07 -22.39
CA ARG A 209 68.83 -25.92 -23.23
C ARG A 209 70.19 -25.26 -23.50
N LYS A 210 70.22 -23.97 -23.85
CA LYS A 210 71.47 -23.22 -24.05
C LYS A 210 72.33 -23.20 -22.79
N ALA A 211 71.73 -22.94 -21.63
CA ALA A 211 72.43 -23.00 -20.34
C ALA A 211 73.04 -24.38 -20.07
N LEU A 212 72.30 -25.46 -20.36
CA LEU A 212 72.82 -26.84 -20.25
C LEU A 212 73.96 -27.13 -21.22
N GLU A 213 73.88 -26.64 -22.47
CA GLU A 213 74.97 -26.77 -23.46
C GLU A 213 76.21 -25.97 -23.03
N GLU A 214 76.05 -24.76 -22.50
CA GLU A 214 77.14 -23.94 -21.96
C GLU A 214 77.80 -24.56 -20.72
N ASP A 215 77.00 -25.10 -19.80
CA ASP A 215 77.49 -25.85 -18.64
C ASP A 215 78.26 -27.10 -19.08
N GLN A 216 77.77 -27.83 -20.08
CA GLN A 216 78.46 -29.00 -20.63
C GLN A 216 79.80 -28.62 -21.27
N ILE A 217 79.84 -27.53 -22.06
CA ILE A 217 81.09 -27.01 -22.66
C ILE A 217 82.07 -26.56 -21.57
N SER A 218 81.59 -25.95 -20.48
CA SER A 218 82.40 -25.55 -19.34
C SER A 218 83.01 -26.74 -18.61
N ILE A 219 82.22 -27.81 -18.41
CA ILE A 219 82.68 -29.08 -17.84
C ILE A 219 83.71 -29.74 -18.75
N ASP A 220 83.46 -29.82 -20.05
CA ASP A 220 84.36 -30.44 -21.02
C ASP A 220 85.71 -29.72 -21.06
N LYS A 221 85.72 -28.37 -21.05
CA LYS A 221 86.97 -27.58 -20.91
C LYS A 221 87.70 -27.84 -19.59
N ARG A 222 86.97 -28.02 -18.49
CA ARG A 222 87.57 -28.36 -17.18
C ARG A 222 88.22 -29.74 -17.19
N ILE A 223 87.58 -30.71 -17.85
CA ILE A 223 88.11 -32.06 -18.04
C ILE A 223 89.35 -32.00 -18.92
N GLU A 224 89.30 -31.30 -20.05
CA GLU A 224 90.42 -31.13 -20.98
C GLU A 224 91.64 -30.47 -20.30
N ASN A 225 91.43 -29.39 -19.53
CA ASN A 225 92.48 -28.77 -18.72
C ASN A 225 93.02 -29.70 -17.63
N SER A 226 92.18 -30.56 -17.07
CA SER A 226 92.62 -31.56 -16.07
C SER A 226 93.42 -32.69 -16.72
N ILE A 227 93.10 -33.08 -17.95
CA ILE A 227 93.86 -34.07 -18.73
C ILE A 227 95.23 -33.49 -19.11
N LEU A 228 95.29 -32.24 -19.60
CA LEU A 228 96.56 -31.56 -19.88
C LEU A 228 97.45 -31.46 -18.63
N GLY A 229 96.87 -31.12 -17.47
CA GLY A 229 97.60 -31.11 -16.20
C GLY A 229 98.00 -32.51 -15.69
N ILE A 230 97.36 -33.58 -16.17
CA ILE A 230 97.80 -34.97 -15.93
C ILE A 230 98.96 -35.32 -16.86
N ASP A 231 98.91 -34.92 -18.13
CA ASP A 231 99.97 -35.16 -19.10
C ASP A 231 101.28 -34.45 -18.68
N GLU A 232 101.20 -33.20 -18.21
CA GLU A 232 102.35 -32.47 -17.64
C GLU A 232 102.94 -33.21 -16.42
N ARG A 233 102.09 -33.79 -15.56
CA ARG A 233 102.53 -34.60 -14.41
C ARG A 233 103.12 -35.94 -14.83
N ILE A 234 102.66 -36.51 -15.94
CA ILE A 234 103.23 -37.74 -16.52
C ILE A 234 104.61 -37.43 -17.08
N ASP A 235 104.80 -36.30 -17.76
CA ASP A 235 106.10 -35.85 -18.26
C ASP A 235 107.07 -35.56 -17.11
N ASP A 236 106.61 -34.93 -16.03
CA ASP A 236 107.39 -34.75 -14.79
C ASP A 236 107.72 -36.10 -14.14
N LEU A 237 106.80 -37.07 -14.16
CA LEU A 237 107.04 -38.44 -13.70
C LEU A 237 108.04 -39.18 -14.60
N GLU A 238 108.05 -38.92 -15.90
CA GLU A 238 108.99 -39.52 -16.83
C GLU A 238 110.38 -38.92 -16.73
N ASN A 239 110.47 -37.61 -16.49
CA ASN A 239 111.71 -36.91 -16.18
C ASN A 239 112.27 -37.35 -14.84
N THR A 240 111.45 -37.42 -13.78
CA THR A 240 111.88 -37.99 -12.50
C THR A 240 112.23 -39.48 -12.61
N LYS A 241 111.60 -40.26 -13.50
CA LYS A 241 112.01 -41.64 -13.82
C LYS A 241 113.37 -41.69 -14.54
N LYS A 242 113.69 -40.73 -15.42
CA LYS A 242 115.03 -40.61 -16.03
C LYS A 242 116.08 -40.18 -15.00
N GLU A 243 115.75 -39.24 -14.12
CA GLU A 243 116.56 -38.84 -12.97
C GLU A 243 116.81 -40.05 -12.05
N ALA A 244 115.75 -40.82 -11.77
CA ALA A 244 115.81 -42.04 -10.98
C ALA A 244 116.66 -43.12 -11.67
N ARG A 245 116.67 -43.23 -13.01
CA ARG A 245 117.60 -44.13 -13.72
C ARG A 245 119.06 -43.69 -13.61
N LYS A 246 119.35 -42.38 -13.61
CA LYS A 246 120.69 -41.84 -13.30
C LYS A 246 121.08 -42.14 -11.85
N ILE A 247 120.15 -42.00 -10.92
CA ILE A 247 120.32 -42.36 -9.51
C ILE A 247 120.51 -43.87 -9.36
N ILE A 248 119.78 -44.71 -10.08
CA ILE A 248 119.94 -46.18 -10.12
C ILE A 248 121.33 -46.56 -10.66
N GLY A 249 121.89 -45.81 -11.61
CA GLY A 249 123.28 -46.00 -12.06
C GLY A 249 124.31 -45.74 -10.96
N LYS A 250 124.11 -44.70 -10.14
CA LYS A 250 124.91 -44.45 -8.92
C LYS A 250 124.65 -45.51 -7.85
N TRP A 251 123.40 -45.84 -7.61
CA TRP A 251 122.97 -46.81 -6.62
C TRP A 251 123.39 -48.22 -6.97
N LYS A 252 123.59 -48.60 -8.24
CA LYS A 252 124.14 -49.92 -8.59
C LYS A 252 125.59 -50.08 -8.12
N ASN A 253 126.37 -49.00 -8.13
CA ASN A 253 127.71 -48.92 -7.55
C ASN A 253 127.69 -48.86 -6.02
N ASP A 254 126.67 -48.22 -5.42
CA ASP A 254 126.50 -48.16 -3.97
C ASP A 254 125.83 -49.43 -3.39
N LEU A 255 125.08 -50.20 -4.20
CA LEU A 255 124.36 -51.44 -3.85
C LEU A 255 125.31 -52.64 -3.76
N ASP A 256 126.40 -52.67 -4.55
CA ASP A 256 127.50 -53.63 -4.31
C ASP A 256 128.22 -53.36 -2.96
N ASN A 257 128.12 -52.12 -2.44
CA ASN A 257 128.59 -51.76 -1.09
C ASN A 257 127.49 -51.87 0.00
N LEU A 258 126.21 -51.95 -0.37
CA LEU A 258 125.06 -52.01 0.56
C LEU A 258 124.48 -53.44 0.76
N VAL A 259 124.74 -54.38 -0.17
CA VAL A 259 124.42 -55.82 0.00
C VAL A 259 125.19 -56.45 1.18
N SER A 260 126.28 -55.81 1.61
CA SER A 260 127.00 -56.15 2.85
C SER A 260 126.29 -55.70 4.14
N ASN A 261 125.42 -54.68 4.09
CA ASN A 261 124.94 -54.00 5.31
C ASN A 261 123.42 -53.97 5.53
N ILE A 262 122.56 -54.33 4.58
CA ILE A 262 121.09 -54.25 4.79
C ILE A 262 120.40 -55.55 4.36
N ARG A 263 120.89 -56.65 4.96
CA ARG A 263 120.11 -57.87 5.25
C ARG A 263 119.23 -57.70 6.51
N GLN A 264 119.10 -56.48 7.04
CA GLN A 264 118.62 -56.18 8.39
C GLN A 264 117.63 -54.99 8.44
N ALA A 265 116.53 -55.05 7.68
CA ALA A 265 115.20 -54.44 7.94
C ALA A 265 114.40 -54.34 6.63
N LEU A 266 113.52 -55.31 6.30
CA LEU A 266 112.05 -55.23 6.51
C LEU A 266 111.44 -53.89 5.98
N THR A 267 110.84 -53.79 4.79
CA THR A 267 109.41 -54.05 4.41
C THR A 267 108.39 -53.34 5.35
N GLU A 268 107.36 -52.57 4.98
CA GLU A 268 106.54 -52.44 3.74
C GLU A 268 105.42 -51.35 3.91
N THR A 269 105.06 -50.65 2.81
CA THR A 269 103.71 -50.26 2.24
C THR A 269 102.51 -49.66 3.05
N SER A 270 101.94 -48.52 2.55
CA SER A 270 100.59 -48.36 1.90
C SER A 270 99.42 -47.99 2.84
N ALA A 271 98.26 -47.41 2.49
CA ALA A 271 97.66 -46.70 1.36
C ALA A 271 96.30 -46.15 1.87
N LEU A 272 95.78 -45.10 1.20
CA LEU A 272 94.48 -44.45 1.44
C LEU A 272 93.26 -45.37 1.18
N SER A 273 92.13 -45.13 1.88
CA SER A 273 90.78 -45.15 1.25
C SER A 273 89.60 -44.54 2.06
N LEU A 274 89.79 -43.68 3.08
CA LEU A 274 88.65 -43.13 3.85
C LEU A 274 87.96 -41.87 3.25
N LYS A 275 88.60 -41.20 2.27
CA LYS A 275 88.20 -39.84 1.84
C LYS A 275 87.00 -39.79 0.88
N LYS A 276 86.67 -40.88 0.17
CA LYS A 276 85.55 -40.90 -0.80
C LYS A 276 84.18 -41.23 -0.21
N HIS A 277 84.11 -41.70 1.05
CA HIS A 277 82.84 -41.96 1.74
C HIS A 277 82.36 -40.78 2.59
N ILE A 278 83.25 -39.85 2.95
CA ILE A 278 82.90 -38.64 3.72
C ILE A 278 82.18 -37.62 2.81
N ASP A 279 82.71 -37.37 1.61
CA ASP A 279 82.15 -36.34 0.69
C ASP A 279 80.73 -36.67 0.16
N ARG A 280 80.32 -37.95 0.14
CA ARG A 280 78.96 -38.37 -0.24
C ARG A 280 77.94 -38.24 0.89
N THR A 281 78.39 -38.24 2.14
CA THR A 281 77.51 -38.11 3.32
C THR A 281 77.22 -36.64 3.63
N GLU A 282 78.14 -35.74 3.26
CA GLU A 282 78.03 -34.29 3.42
C GLU A 282 77.03 -33.65 2.43
N GLN A 283 76.90 -34.18 1.20
CA GLN A 283 75.90 -33.72 0.22
C GLN A 283 74.45 -34.10 0.57
N MET A 284 74.22 -35.18 1.32
CA MET A 284 72.87 -35.55 1.77
C MET A 284 72.41 -34.74 3.00
N LEU A 285 73.32 -34.18 3.77
CA LEU A 285 73.00 -33.32 4.92
C LEU A 285 72.60 -31.90 4.48
N ASN A 286 73.22 -31.35 3.43
CA ASN A 286 72.85 -30.01 2.92
C ASN A 286 71.44 -29.94 2.28
N PHE A 287 70.89 -31.06 1.80
CA PHE A 287 69.52 -31.09 1.27
C PHE A 287 68.45 -31.06 2.38
N ALA A 288 68.82 -31.42 3.62
CA ALA A 288 67.92 -31.35 4.77
C ALA A 288 67.82 -29.92 5.35
N ASP A 289 68.91 -29.13 5.29
CA ASP A 289 68.93 -27.76 5.80
C ASP A 289 68.14 -26.78 4.92
N ASP A 290 68.16 -26.96 3.59
CA ASP A 290 67.37 -26.12 2.66
C ASP A 290 65.85 -26.30 2.86
N THR A 291 65.39 -27.52 3.14
CA THR A 291 63.97 -27.78 3.45
C THR A 291 63.55 -27.21 4.81
N GLN A 292 64.48 -27.10 5.76
CA GLN A 292 64.23 -26.50 7.07
C GLN A 292 64.09 -24.97 6.97
N GLU A 293 64.85 -24.33 6.08
CA GLU A 293 64.79 -22.89 5.85
C GLU A 293 63.50 -22.47 5.12
N GLU A 294 63.01 -23.26 4.15
CA GLU A 294 61.70 -23.04 3.52
C GLU A 294 60.54 -23.18 4.50
N ILE A 295 60.58 -24.18 5.40
CA ILE A 295 59.58 -24.34 6.47
C ILE A 295 59.61 -23.14 7.43
N LYS A 296 60.80 -22.56 7.70
CA LYS A 296 60.96 -21.37 8.54
C LYS A 296 60.39 -20.12 7.87
N LYS A 297 60.59 -19.95 6.55
CA LYS A 297 59.98 -18.88 5.74
C LYS A 297 58.45 -18.99 5.73
N LEU A 298 57.89 -20.19 5.52
CA LEU A 298 56.45 -20.43 5.57
C LEU A 298 55.86 -20.16 6.96
N LYS A 299 56.53 -20.58 8.05
CA LYS A 299 56.10 -20.26 9.43
C LYS A 299 56.07 -18.76 9.69
N ASN A 300 57.06 -18.01 9.20
CA ASN A 300 57.10 -16.56 9.35
C ASN A 300 55.99 -15.85 8.55
N GLN A 301 55.69 -16.33 7.34
CA GLN A 301 54.55 -15.83 6.56
C GLN A 301 53.22 -16.13 7.24
N LEU A 302 53.05 -17.32 7.82
CA LEU A 302 51.84 -17.71 8.54
C LEU A 302 51.64 -16.87 9.81
N LEU A 303 52.72 -16.56 10.53
CA LEU A 303 52.73 -15.62 11.66
C LEU A 303 52.38 -14.18 11.24
N PHE A 304 52.83 -13.74 10.08
CA PHE A 304 52.45 -12.44 9.51
C PHE A 304 50.96 -12.39 9.19
N PHE A 305 50.41 -13.40 8.51
CA PHE A 305 48.98 -13.48 8.23
C PHE A 305 48.14 -13.53 9.52
N GLN A 306 48.58 -14.26 10.55
CA GLN A 306 47.89 -14.27 11.86
C GLN A 306 47.86 -12.90 12.53
N LYS A 307 48.95 -12.11 12.44
CA LYS A 307 48.95 -10.73 12.95
C LYS A 307 48.00 -9.83 12.16
N LEU A 308 47.94 -10.02 10.85
CA LEU A 308 47.08 -9.25 9.94
C LEU A 308 45.60 -9.55 10.19
N ILE A 309 45.24 -10.83 10.38
CA ILE A 309 43.88 -11.26 10.76
C ILE A 309 43.47 -10.62 12.10
N LYS A 310 44.34 -10.68 13.12
CA LYS A 310 44.04 -10.04 14.42
C LYS A 310 43.87 -8.52 14.31
N ALA A 311 44.65 -7.85 13.45
CA ALA A 311 44.48 -6.43 13.20
C ALA A 311 43.12 -6.11 12.54
N PHE A 312 42.69 -6.93 11.58
CA PHE A 312 41.36 -6.80 10.98
C PHE A 312 40.23 -7.06 11.96
N GLU A 313 40.34 -8.07 12.82
CA GLU A 313 39.34 -8.36 13.87
C GLU A 313 39.21 -7.18 14.86
N ILE A 314 40.33 -6.60 15.30
CA ILE A 314 40.32 -5.41 16.17
C ILE A 314 39.65 -4.23 15.47
N ASN A 315 39.92 -4.04 14.19
CA ASN A 315 39.36 -2.93 13.41
C ASN A 315 37.85 -3.13 13.14
N GLU A 316 37.41 -4.37 12.84
CA GLU A 316 35.99 -4.71 12.72
C GLU A 316 35.26 -4.45 14.03
N ASN A 317 35.83 -4.86 15.17
CA ASN A 317 35.23 -4.62 16.48
C ASN A 317 35.11 -3.13 16.82
N LYS A 318 36.11 -2.32 16.44
CA LYS A 318 36.07 -0.85 16.60
C LYS A 318 35.00 -0.20 15.73
N LEU A 319 34.82 -0.68 14.49
CA LEU A 319 33.76 -0.18 13.60
C LEU A 319 32.37 -0.60 14.07
N ARG A 320 32.23 -1.82 14.62
CA ARG A 320 30.97 -2.29 15.23
C ARG A 320 30.57 -1.49 16.46
N SER A 321 31.53 -1.15 17.33
CA SER A 321 31.23 -0.31 18.49
C SER A 321 30.82 1.11 18.07
N GLN A 322 31.47 1.69 17.05
CA GLN A 322 31.05 2.97 16.46
C GLN A 322 29.65 2.88 15.85
N LEU A 323 29.33 1.80 15.14
CA LEU A 323 28.00 1.57 14.58
C LEU A 323 26.93 1.56 15.67
N ASN A 324 27.16 0.83 16.77
CA ASN A 324 26.21 0.74 17.87
C ASN A 324 25.97 2.12 18.54
N ILE A 325 27.02 2.92 18.73
CA ILE A 325 26.90 4.28 19.28
C ILE A 325 26.03 5.16 18.37
N GLN A 326 26.23 5.07 17.05
CA GLN A 326 25.46 5.84 16.08
C GLN A 326 24.00 5.36 15.97
N GLU A 327 23.74 4.06 16.09
CA GLU A 327 22.36 3.53 16.15
C GLU A 327 21.62 4.01 17.41
N GLU A 328 22.30 4.08 18.56
CA GLU A 328 21.73 4.67 19.78
C GLU A 328 21.44 6.18 19.64
N GLU A 329 22.30 6.93 18.94
CA GLU A 329 22.08 8.36 18.65
C GLU A 329 20.85 8.58 17.75
N ILE A 330 20.66 7.74 16.73
CA ILE A 330 19.45 7.77 15.91
C ILE A 330 18.20 7.47 16.74
N ASP A 331 18.27 6.49 17.64
CA ASP A 331 17.13 6.18 18.52
C ASP A 331 16.81 7.31 19.50
N LYS A 332 17.80 8.11 19.92
CA LYS A 332 17.61 9.33 20.70
C LYS A 332 16.98 10.44 19.85
N LEU A 333 17.45 10.66 18.62
CA LEU A 333 16.87 11.64 17.69
C LEU A 333 15.42 11.28 17.30
N LYS A 334 15.15 10.01 16.98
CA LYS A 334 13.79 9.49 16.70
C LYS A 334 12.86 9.65 17.89
N ARG A 335 13.38 9.57 19.12
CA ARG A 335 12.59 9.85 20.34
C ARG A 335 12.36 11.35 20.53
N ALA A 336 13.37 12.19 20.30
CA ALA A 336 13.24 13.64 20.38
C ALA A 336 12.22 14.19 19.37
N ILE A 337 12.28 13.74 18.12
CA ILE A 337 11.29 14.10 17.08
C ILE A 337 9.89 13.64 17.50
N ARG A 338 9.72 12.40 17.97
CA ARG A 338 8.41 11.90 18.41
C ARG A 338 7.81 12.68 19.58
N LEU A 339 8.62 13.05 20.57
CA LEU A 339 8.19 13.83 21.72
C LEU A 339 7.81 15.28 21.33
N ARG A 340 8.51 15.87 20.37
CA ARG A 340 8.23 17.23 19.88
C ARG A 340 7.06 17.31 18.92
N VAL A 341 6.86 16.30 18.08
CA VAL A 341 5.67 16.18 17.20
C VAL A 341 4.38 16.01 18.00
N SER A 342 4.45 15.52 19.25
CA SER A 342 3.30 15.45 20.16
C SER A 342 3.01 16.74 20.93
N GLU A 343 3.89 17.75 20.88
CA GLU A 343 3.69 19.07 21.51
C GLU A 343 3.16 20.05 20.45
N ASP A 344 1.85 20.28 20.45
CA ASP A 344 1.14 20.96 19.36
C ASP A 344 1.26 22.50 19.42
N LYS A 345 1.45 23.11 18.24
CA LYS A 345 1.19 24.52 17.85
C LYS A 345 2.18 25.63 18.21
N ASN A 346 3.34 25.67 17.55
CA ASN A 346 4.00 26.95 17.25
C ASN A 346 4.86 26.84 15.98
N THR A 347 4.83 27.85 15.12
CA THR A 347 5.52 27.89 13.81
C THR A 347 7.05 27.79 13.91
N ASP A 348 7.64 28.15 15.06
CA ASP A 348 9.08 27.97 15.33
C ASP A 348 9.50 26.50 15.49
N PHE A 349 8.58 25.59 15.83
CA PHE A 349 8.89 24.17 16.00
C PHE A 349 9.11 23.44 14.67
N GLN A 350 8.51 23.92 13.58
CA GLN A 350 8.67 23.27 12.28
C GLN A 350 10.10 23.40 11.77
N SER A 351 10.75 24.55 12.01
CA SER A 351 12.17 24.77 11.71
C SER A 351 13.07 23.78 12.47
N LEU A 352 12.82 23.60 13.77
CA LEU A 352 13.60 22.70 14.62
C LEU A 352 13.35 21.22 14.30
N ILE A 353 12.13 20.85 13.90
CA ILE A 353 11.81 19.49 13.42
C ILE A 353 12.52 19.20 12.10
N ASN A 354 12.57 20.17 11.19
CA ASN A 354 13.32 20.04 9.94
C ASN A 354 14.83 19.90 10.23
N GLU A 355 15.38 20.70 11.13
CA GLU A 355 16.79 20.61 11.53
C GLU A 355 17.14 19.24 12.17
N LEU A 356 16.27 18.72 13.05
CA LEU A 356 16.43 17.38 13.64
C LEU A 356 16.28 16.27 12.60
N SER A 357 15.43 16.47 11.59
CA SER A 357 15.24 15.53 10.48
C SER A 357 16.45 15.51 9.54
N ASP A 358 17.06 16.67 9.29
CA ASP A 358 18.29 16.78 8.51
C ASP A 358 19.48 16.15 9.25
N GLN A 359 19.59 16.35 10.57
CA GLN A 359 20.58 15.67 11.40
C GLN A 359 20.38 14.15 11.39
N LEU A 360 19.14 13.68 11.45
CA LEU A 360 18.79 12.27 11.36
C LEU A 360 19.21 11.68 9.99
N LEU A 361 18.91 12.38 8.90
CA LEU A 361 19.31 11.97 7.54
C LEU A 361 20.83 11.90 7.41
N CYS A 362 21.56 12.89 7.94
CA CYS A 362 23.02 12.88 7.96
C CYS A 362 23.57 11.65 8.70
N LYS A 363 22.95 11.26 9.81
CA LYS A 363 23.35 10.07 10.59
C LYS A 363 22.98 8.75 9.92
N GLU A 364 21.84 8.66 9.25
CA GLU A 364 21.45 7.48 8.46
C GLU A 364 22.40 7.25 7.27
N THR A 365 22.88 8.32 6.63
CA THR A 365 23.89 8.21 5.56
C THR A 365 25.27 7.81 6.10
N GLU A 366 25.65 8.24 7.31
CA GLU A 366 26.90 7.85 7.98
C GLU A 366 26.89 6.35 8.33
N ILE A 367 25.79 5.83 8.86
CA ILE A 367 25.60 4.38 9.09
C ILE A 367 25.72 3.59 7.78
N SER A 368 25.13 4.11 6.70
CA SER A 368 25.20 3.46 5.39
C SER A 368 26.65 3.37 4.88
N ARG A 369 27.47 4.41 5.12
CA ARG A 369 28.91 4.40 4.81
C ARG A 369 29.69 3.42 5.69
N LEU A 370 29.38 3.35 6.99
CA LEU A 370 30.03 2.40 7.91
C LEU A 370 29.68 0.94 7.57
N LYS A 371 28.42 0.65 7.23
CA LYS A 371 27.98 -0.68 6.78
C LYS A 371 28.69 -1.10 5.50
N ARG A 372 28.92 -0.16 4.57
CA ARG A 372 29.70 -0.41 3.35
C ARG A 372 31.16 -0.75 3.69
N LYS A 373 31.83 0.05 4.51
CA LYS A 373 33.22 -0.22 4.96
C LYS A 373 33.37 -1.57 5.67
N ILE A 374 32.40 -1.97 6.50
CA ILE A 374 32.39 -3.30 7.15
C ILE A 374 32.22 -4.41 6.10
N GLY A 375 31.36 -4.20 5.09
CA GLY A 375 31.21 -5.11 3.96
C GLY A 375 32.50 -5.28 3.15
N ASP A 376 33.17 -4.18 2.84
CA ASP A 376 34.43 -4.17 2.08
C ASP A 376 35.55 -4.89 2.85
N LEU A 377 35.69 -4.65 4.16
CA LEU A 377 36.66 -5.36 5.02
C LEU A 377 36.39 -6.88 5.08
N ARG A 378 35.14 -7.32 5.02
CA ARG A 378 34.79 -8.75 4.96
C ARG A 378 35.13 -9.39 3.62
N CYS A 379 34.96 -8.64 2.53
CA CYS A 379 35.38 -9.08 1.21
C CYS A 379 36.91 -9.18 1.14
N GLU A 380 37.64 -8.20 1.67
CA GLU A 380 39.10 -8.21 1.73
C GLU A 380 39.66 -9.33 2.62
N ALA A 381 39.00 -9.64 3.75
CA ALA A 381 39.35 -10.79 4.59
C ALA A 381 38.95 -12.14 3.97
N GLY A 382 38.02 -12.16 3.00
CA GLY A 382 37.46 -13.36 2.37
C GLY A 382 38.17 -13.83 1.11
N ILE A 383 39.08 -13.05 0.54
CA ILE A 383 39.84 -13.43 -0.67
C ILE A 383 41.09 -14.20 -0.23
N ASN A 384 40.94 -15.53 -0.10
CA ASN A 384 41.94 -16.61 -0.31
C ASN A 384 41.69 -17.89 0.50
N ILE A 385 40.47 -18.15 0.98
CA ILE A 385 40.06 -19.51 1.37
C ILE A 385 38.99 -19.98 0.40
N ALA A 386 39.43 -20.34 -0.80
CA ALA A 386 38.64 -21.19 -1.69
C ALA A 386 38.36 -22.50 -0.94
N LYS A 387 37.09 -22.71 -0.55
CA LYS A 387 36.64 -24.05 -0.16
C LYS A 387 36.96 -25.00 -1.33
N PRO A 388 37.65 -26.13 -1.11
CA PRO A 388 37.89 -27.09 -2.18
C PRO A 388 36.53 -27.59 -2.70
N PRO A 389 36.40 -27.83 -4.02
CA PRO A 389 35.15 -28.25 -4.62
C PRO A 389 34.78 -29.64 -4.07
N ILE A 390 33.64 -29.72 -3.38
CA ILE A 390 33.03 -30.99 -3.00
C ILE A 390 32.55 -31.66 -4.30
N PRO A 391 32.97 -32.91 -4.61
CA PRO A 391 32.45 -33.63 -5.76
C PRO A 391 30.99 -33.98 -5.51
N SER A 392 30.07 -33.33 -6.22
CA SER A 392 28.65 -33.73 -6.25
C SER A 392 28.50 -35.00 -7.10
N PRO A 393 27.74 -36.03 -6.66
CA PRO A 393 27.54 -37.23 -7.44
C PRO A 393 26.70 -36.91 -8.69
N ARG A 394 27.21 -37.30 -9.85
CA ARG A 394 26.47 -37.33 -11.12
C ARG A 394 25.21 -38.18 -10.98
N GLY A 395 24.06 -37.55 -10.80
CA GLY A 395 22.74 -38.16 -10.90
C GLY A 395 22.03 -37.66 -12.16
N LYS A 396 21.89 -38.54 -13.15
CA LYS A 396 21.05 -38.33 -14.33
C LYS A 396 19.58 -38.23 -13.89
N HIS A 397 18.98 -37.05 -13.92
CA HIS A 397 17.53 -36.89 -13.98
C HIS A 397 17.15 -35.83 -15.01
N ASN A 398 16.49 -36.28 -16.07
CA ASN A 398 15.76 -35.45 -17.03
C ASN A 398 14.38 -35.09 -16.44
N ARG A 399 13.89 -33.89 -16.79
CA ARG A 399 12.55 -33.31 -16.55
C ARG A 399 12.26 -32.86 -15.09
N ALA A 400 11.68 -31.70 -14.81
CA ALA A 400 10.89 -30.76 -15.61
C ALA A 400 11.19 -29.29 -15.24
N GLN A 401 11.18 -28.41 -16.25
CA GLN A 401 11.22 -26.96 -16.08
C GLN A 401 9.83 -26.46 -15.66
N THR A 402 9.77 -25.78 -14.52
CA THR A 402 8.75 -24.75 -14.24
C THR A 402 9.48 -23.46 -13.93
N THR A 403 9.47 -22.54 -14.89
CA THR A 403 9.98 -21.18 -14.76
C THR A 403 9.04 -20.36 -13.89
N MET A 404 9.49 -20.02 -12.68
CA MET A 404 8.95 -18.88 -11.93
C MET A 404 10.04 -17.81 -11.91
N THR A 405 9.85 -16.79 -12.73
CA THR A 405 10.65 -15.57 -12.80
C THR A 405 10.52 -14.80 -11.48
N LYS A 406 11.64 -14.67 -10.77
CA LYS A 406 11.79 -13.69 -9.68
C LYS A 406 11.93 -12.30 -10.32
N GLY A 407 10.91 -11.46 -10.16
CA GLY A 407 10.99 -10.05 -10.50
C GLY A 407 11.97 -9.34 -9.58
N ASN A 408 13.04 -8.80 -10.15
CA ASN A 408 13.89 -7.80 -9.51
C ASN A 408 13.17 -6.47 -9.60
N ILE A 409 12.73 -5.93 -8.46
CA ILE A 409 12.28 -4.54 -8.35
C ILE A 409 13.50 -3.73 -7.92
N SER A 410 14.03 -2.92 -8.83
CA SER A 410 15.01 -1.87 -8.52
C SER A 410 14.27 -0.63 -8.00
N PRO A 411 14.86 0.17 -7.09
CA PRO A 411 14.24 1.41 -6.61
C PRO A 411 14.33 2.49 -7.69
N ILE A 412 13.22 3.15 -7.97
CA ILE A 412 13.14 4.34 -8.83
C ILE A 412 13.73 5.52 -8.04
N GLU A 413 14.80 6.12 -8.58
CA GLU A 413 15.31 7.41 -8.13
C GLU A 413 14.33 8.52 -8.51
N LEU A 414 13.81 9.23 -7.51
CA LEU A 414 13.02 10.45 -7.67
C LEU A 414 13.96 11.61 -8.03
N ILE A 415 13.81 12.15 -9.24
CA ILE A 415 14.42 13.42 -9.67
C ILE A 415 13.59 14.57 -9.06
N PRO A 416 14.18 15.60 -8.44
CA PRO A 416 13.41 16.73 -7.90
C PRO A 416 12.95 17.66 -9.03
N CYS A 417 11.63 17.87 -9.15
CA CYS A 417 11.07 18.98 -9.91
C CYS A 417 11.40 20.29 -9.18
N LYS A 418 11.98 21.25 -9.90
CA LYS A 418 12.19 22.62 -9.42
C LYS A 418 10.85 23.33 -9.32
N GLU A 419 10.60 23.94 -8.17
CA GLU A 419 9.48 24.84 -7.91
C GLU A 419 9.63 26.11 -8.76
N SER A 420 8.62 26.44 -9.57
CA SER A 420 8.51 27.72 -10.27
C SER A 420 7.84 28.75 -9.36
N THR A 421 8.55 29.84 -9.10
CA THR A 421 8.08 30.99 -8.34
C THR A 421 6.93 31.72 -9.05
N ASN A 422 5.92 32.11 -8.27
CA ASN A 422 4.84 33.02 -8.63
C ASN A 422 5.38 34.31 -9.28
N GLU A 423 5.14 34.51 -10.57
CA GLU A 423 5.21 35.83 -11.20
C GLU A 423 3.91 36.13 -11.97
N ASN A 424 3.57 37.41 -11.97
CA ASN A 424 2.27 37.99 -12.29
C ASN A 424 2.00 37.91 -13.81
N PRO A 425 0.87 37.35 -14.29
CA PRO A 425 0.62 37.10 -15.73
C PRO A 425 0.62 38.36 -16.61
N VAL A 426 0.49 39.55 -16.01
CA VAL A 426 0.58 40.84 -16.71
C VAL A 426 2.02 41.21 -17.09
N GLU A 427 3.01 40.80 -16.29
CA GLU A 427 4.44 41.05 -16.60
C GLU A 427 4.93 40.10 -17.69
N GLU A 428 4.49 38.84 -17.67
CA GLU A 428 4.83 37.84 -18.69
C GLU A 428 4.28 38.23 -20.07
N ALA A 429 3.03 38.73 -20.12
CA ALA A 429 2.44 39.25 -21.36
C ALA A 429 3.19 40.50 -21.89
N ASN A 430 3.62 41.41 -21.00
CA ASN A 430 4.41 42.58 -21.39
C ASN A 430 5.83 42.24 -21.84
N LEU A 431 6.44 41.19 -21.27
CA LEU A 431 7.73 40.64 -21.69
C LEU A 431 7.62 39.98 -23.07
N MET A 432 6.60 39.16 -23.31
CA MET A 432 6.31 38.59 -24.63
C MET A 432 6.07 39.68 -25.70
N LEU A 433 5.31 40.73 -25.36
CA LEU A 433 5.06 41.83 -26.29
C LEU A 433 6.34 42.63 -26.60
N LYS A 434 7.19 42.86 -25.59
CA LYS A 434 8.52 43.47 -25.79
C LYS A 434 9.40 42.59 -26.67
N GLU A 435 9.40 41.27 -26.47
CA GLU A 435 10.21 40.32 -27.23
C GLU A 435 9.75 40.22 -28.70
N ILE A 436 8.44 40.22 -28.95
CA ILE A 436 7.85 40.27 -30.30
C ILE A 436 8.20 41.59 -30.99
N LEU A 437 8.06 42.74 -30.30
CA LEU A 437 8.40 44.06 -30.83
C LEU A 437 9.91 44.24 -31.07
N SER A 438 10.76 43.52 -30.34
CA SER A 438 12.22 43.54 -30.52
C SER A 438 12.68 42.75 -31.75
N ASN A 439 11.91 41.73 -32.15
CA ASN A 439 12.25 40.84 -33.26
C ASN A 439 11.68 41.28 -34.63
N SER A 440 10.82 42.29 -34.66
CA SER A 440 10.31 42.91 -35.90
C SER A 440 10.92 44.30 -36.10
N SER A 441 11.63 44.53 -37.20
CA SER A 441 12.29 45.82 -37.48
C SER A 441 11.34 46.90 -38.03
N ALA A 442 10.19 46.51 -38.57
CA ALA A 442 9.12 47.41 -38.99
C ALA A 442 7.75 46.72 -38.95
N ILE A 443 6.71 47.47 -38.60
CA ILE A 443 5.30 47.04 -38.54
C ILE A 443 4.47 48.02 -39.39
N GLU A 444 3.65 47.49 -40.29
CA GLU A 444 2.74 48.30 -41.11
C GLU A 444 1.51 48.74 -40.29
N CYS A 445 1.28 50.05 -40.16
CA CYS A 445 0.08 50.55 -39.50
C CYS A 445 -1.14 50.31 -40.37
N LYS A 446 -2.11 49.55 -39.86
CA LYS A 446 -3.35 49.23 -40.59
C LYS A 446 -4.18 50.45 -40.99
N MET A 447 -4.03 51.59 -40.29
CA MET A 447 -4.80 52.80 -40.56
C MET A 447 -4.19 53.68 -41.65
N CYS A 448 -2.88 53.94 -41.60
CA CYS A 448 -2.21 54.82 -42.57
C CYS A 448 -1.37 54.06 -43.61
N LYS A 449 -1.25 52.74 -43.48
CA LYS A 449 -0.43 51.82 -44.31
C LYS A 449 1.05 52.15 -44.39
N ASN A 450 1.55 53.00 -43.49
CA ASN A 450 2.98 53.29 -43.41
C ASN A 450 3.69 52.17 -42.64
N CYS A 451 4.84 51.76 -43.15
CA CYS A 451 5.74 50.82 -42.49
C CYS A 451 6.55 51.58 -41.43
N ILE A 452 6.31 51.27 -40.15
CA ILE A 452 6.81 52.04 -39.01
C ILE A 452 7.84 51.21 -38.28
N SER A 453 9.03 51.79 -38.04
CA SER A 453 10.02 51.17 -37.17
C SER A 453 9.44 50.96 -35.78
N THR A 454 9.68 49.79 -35.19
CA THR A 454 9.19 49.44 -33.84
C THR A 454 9.61 50.44 -32.76
N GLN A 455 10.69 51.19 -32.98
CA GLN A 455 11.19 52.24 -32.08
C GLN A 455 10.28 53.47 -32.00
N ILE A 456 9.50 53.77 -33.03
CA ILE A 456 8.59 54.94 -33.11
C ILE A 456 7.11 54.54 -33.10
N PHE A 457 6.81 53.28 -32.80
CA PHE A 457 5.45 52.73 -32.81
C PHE A 457 4.50 53.47 -31.85
N TYR A 458 4.94 53.72 -30.61
CA TYR A 458 4.14 54.41 -29.61
C TYR A 458 3.86 55.88 -29.98
N GLU A 459 4.86 56.60 -30.50
CA GLU A 459 4.67 57.96 -31.02
C GLU A 459 3.74 58.00 -32.25
N HIS A 460 3.77 56.95 -33.08
CA HIS A 460 2.89 56.84 -34.23
C HIS A 460 1.44 56.58 -33.82
N ILE A 461 1.18 55.78 -32.77
CA ILE A 461 -0.18 55.51 -32.26
C ILE A 461 -0.87 56.80 -31.81
N GLU A 462 -0.15 57.68 -31.10
CA GLU A 462 -0.69 58.97 -30.65
C GLU A 462 -0.99 59.91 -31.83
N LYS A 463 -0.10 59.98 -32.83
CA LYS A 463 -0.25 60.87 -33.99
C LYS A 463 -1.27 60.34 -35.03
N CYS A 464 -1.43 59.03 -35.17
CA CYS A 464 -2.32 58.40 -36.15
C CYS A 464 -3.79 58.33 -35.69
N LYS A 465 -4.14 58.96 -34.55
CA LYS A 465 -5.49 58.90 -33.93
C LYS A 465 -6.00 57.47 -33.66
N MET A 466 -5.13 56.46 -33.65
CA MET A 466 -5.51 55.07 -33.32
C MET A 466 -6.04 54.96 -31.89
N GLY A 467 -5.55 55.78 -30.97
CA GLY A 467 -6.08 55.86 -29.60
C GLY A 467 -7.57 56.21 -29.56
N ALA A 468 -8.04 57.12 -30.43
CA ALA A 468 -9.44 57.55 -30.39
C ALA A 468 -10.43 56.43 -30.78
N ILE A 469 -10.04 55.48 -31.63
CA ILE A 469 -10.90 54.36 -32.04
C ILE A 469 -10.87 53.23 -31.01
N LEU A 470 -9.74 53.03 -30.32
CA LEU A 470 -9.62 52.03 -29.25
C LEU A 470 -10.44 52.38 -28.00
N PHE A 471 -10.80 53.66 -27.81
CA PHE A 471 -11.55 54.15 -26.64
C PHE A 471 -12.98 54.63 -26.95
N THR A 472 -13.50 54.49 -28.19
CA THR A 472 -14.87 54.93 -28.53
C THR A 472 -15.98 53.89 -28.30
N ASP A 473 -15.65 52.63 -27.97
CA ASP A 473 -16.63 51.59 -27.63
C ASP A 473 -17.14 51.66 -26.16
N HIS A 474 -16.89 52.77 -25.45
CA HIS A 474 -17.08 52.88 -24.00
C HIS A 474 -18.50 53.22 -23.49
N ILE A 475 -19.55 53.19 -24.32
CA ILE A 475 -20.90 53.53 -23.85
C ILE A 475 -21.52 52.43 -22.96
N ASN A 476 -20.96 51.21 -22.93
CA ASN A 476 -21.47 50.07 -22.12
C ASN A 476 -20.45 49.47 -21.13
N TYR A 477 -19.38 50.19 -20.82
CA TYR A 477 -18.29 49.69 -19.97
C TYR A 477 -18.67 49.42 -18.50
N PRO A 478 -19.51 50.25 -17.82
CA PRO A 478 -19.86 50.01 -16.41
C PRO A 478 -20.66 48.73 -16.21
N GLU A 479 -21.56 48.40 -17.15
CA GLU A 479 -22.43 47.23 -17.06
C GLU A 479 -21.67 45.93 -17.36
N LYS A 480 -20.75 45.96 -18.34
CA LYS A 480 -19.82 44.85 -18.59
C LYS A 480 -18.85 44.62 -17.43
N LEU A 481 -18.38 45.69 -16.77
CA LEU A 481 -17.53 45.59 -15.58
C LEU A 481 -18.27 44.94 -14.41
N LYS A 482 -19.53 45.32 -14.19
CA LYS A 482 -20.38 44.72 -13.15
C LYS A 482 -20.66 43.24 -13.42
N GLN A 483 -20.98 42.86 -14.66
CA GLN A 483 -21.15 41.45 -15.04
C GLN A 483 -19.85 40.65 -14.88
N ALA A 484 -18.69 41.26 -15.18
CA ALA A 484 -17.40 40.62 -14.97
C ALA A 484 -17.10 40.42 -13.48
N GLN A 485 -17.43 41.40 -12.62
CA GLN A 485 -17.29 41.29 -11.17
C GLN A 485 -18.20 40.20 -10.58
N GLU A 486 -19.47 40.15 -10.97
CA GLU A 486 -20.38 39.08 -10.53
C GLU A 486 -19.90 37.69 -10.97
N LYS A 487 -19.30 37.59 -12.17
CA LYS A 487 -18.68 36.36 -12.66
C LYS A 487 -17.43 35.98 -11.87
N ILE A 488 -16.59 36.95 -11.51
CA ILE A 488 -15.41 36.74 -10.66
C ILE A 488 -15.85 36.22 -9.29
N GLU A 489 -16.82 36.87 -8.63
CA GLU A 489 -17.33 36.42 -7.33
C GLU A 489 -17.93 35.01 -7.39
N SER A 490 -18.64 34.67 -8.47
CA SER A 490 -19.15 33.33 -8.69
C SER A 490 -18.03 32.30 -8.87
N LEU A 491 -16.95 32.65 -9.57
CA LEU A 491 -15.80 31.77 -9.78
C LEU A 491 -15.00 31.60 -8.47
N GLU A 492 -14.84 32.66 -7.68
CA GLU A 492 -14.18 32.61 -6.37
C GLU A 492 -14.93 31.66 -5.42
N LYS A 493 -16.26 31.73 -5.37
CA LYS A 493 -17.08 30.78 -4.61
C LYS A 493 -16.92 29.33 -5.09
N GLN A 494 -16.82 29.11 -6.41
CA GLN A 494 -16.57 27.77 -6.96
C GLN A 494 -15.18 27.26 -6.58
N ILE A 495 -14.16 28.11 -6.62
CA ILE A 495 -12.79 27.80 -6.19
C ILE A 495 -12.78 27.41 -4.70
N GLU A 496 -13.47 28.16 -3.85
CA GLU A 496 -13.57 27.85 -2.41
C GLU A 496 -14.23 26.48 -2.16
N ILE A 497 -15.32 26.16 -2.87
CA ILE A 497 -15.97 24.85 -2.81
C ILE A 497 -15.02 23.74 -3.29
N LEU A 498 -14.27 23.98 -4.36
CA LEU A 498 -13.29 23.03 -4.88
C LEU A 498 -12.16 22.78 -3.87
N HIS A 499 -11.63 23.81 -3.21
CA HIS A 499 -10.64 23.66 -2.14
C HIS A 499 -11.17 22.77 -1.01
N ILE A 500 -12.39 23.03 -0.52
CA ILE A 500 -13.02 22.19 0.52
C ILE A 500 -13.16 20.74 0.07
N ASN A 501 -13.51 20.51 -1.20
CA ASN A 501 -13.64 19.15 -1.74
C ASN A 501 -12.28 18.46 -1.88
N ILE A 502 -11.24 19.17 -2.32
CA ILE A 502 -9.86 18.67 -2.38
C ILE A 502 -9.39 18.27 -0.97
N ASP A 503 -9.62 19.10 0.05
CA ASP A 503 -9.24 18.79 1.43
C ASP A 503 -9.97 17.54 1.96
N LYS A 504 -11.27 17.38 1.64
CA LYS A 504 -12.02 16.17 1.99
C LYS A 504 -11.43 14.92 1.31
N ILE A 505 -11.08 15.01 0.02
CA ILE A 505 -10.48 13.89 -0.73
C ILE A 505 -9.09 13.56 -0.18
N MET A 506 -8.27 14.57 0.14
CA MET A 506 -6.95 14.39 0.73
C MET A 506 -7.03 13.70 2.10
N ASN A 507 -7.98 14.12 2.95
CA ASN A 507 -8.24 13.47 4.24
C ASN A 507 -8.72 12.02 4.07
N GLN A 508 -9.57 11.73 3.08
CA GLN A 508 -10.00 10.37 2.78
C GLN A 508 -8.84 9.50 2.28
N LYS A 509 -7.98 10.04 1.41
CA LYS A 509 -6.78 9.37 0.91
C LYS A 509 -5.82 9.03 2.04
N GLU A 510 -5.59 9.97 2.96
CA GLU A 510 -4.73 9.76 4.12
C GLU A 510 -5.30 8.71 5.08
N LYS A 511 -6.61 8.74 5.33
CA LYS A 511 -7.28 7.68 6.11
C LYS A 511 -7.10 6.30 5.47
N MET A 512 -7.28 6.18 4.15
CA MET A 512 -7.06 4.91 3.44
C MET A 512 -5.60 4.46 3.49
N ARG A 513 -4.63 5.39 3.43
CA ARG A 513 -3.20 5.09 3.59
C ARG A 513 -2.92 4.50 4.97
N ILE A 514 -3.42 5.12 6.04
CA ILE A 514 -3.25 4.65 7.43
C ILE A 514 -3.87 3.25 7.61
N ASP A 515 -5.07 3.02 7.07
CA ASP A 515 -5.74 1.72 7.19
C ASP A 515 -5.00 0.63 6.40
N ASN A 516 -4.42 0.95 5.24
CA ASN A 516 -3.57 0.04 4.48
C ASN A 516 -2.26 -0.30 5.24
N GLU A 517 -1.61 0.70 5.87
CA GLU A 517 -0.43 0.47 6.70
C GLU A 517 -0.74 -0.46 7.88
N LYS A 518 -1.89 -0.29 8.55
CA LYS A 518 -2.34 -1.21 9.61
C LYS A 518 -2.55 -2.63 9.09
N LEU A 519 -3.17 -2.80 7.92
CA LEU A 519 -3.37 -4.11 7.30
C LEU A 519 -2.03 -4.79 6.96
N ILE A 520 -1.06 -4.03 6.44
CA ILE A 520 0.29 -4.54 6.14
C ILE A 520 0.99 -5.01 7.41
N ILE A 521 0.90 -4.25 8.51
CA ILE A 521 1.46 -4.64 9.81
C ILE A 521 0.79 -5.93 10.30
N GLY A 522 -0.54 -6.01 10.28
CA GLY A 522 -1.28 -7.22 10.69
C GLY A 522 -0.92 -8.46 9.86
N TYR A 523 -0.73 -8.29 8.55
CA TYR A 523 -0.26 -9.37 7.67
C TYR A 523 1.15 -9.84 8.02
N LYS A 524 2.08 -8.92 8.30
CA LYS A 524 3.45 -9.24 8.72
C LYS A 524 3.46 -10.00 10.05
N GLU A 525 2.64 -9.61 11.02
CA GLU A 525 2.49 -10.31 12.30
C GLU A 525 1.94 -11.72 12.13
N LEU A 526 0.92 -11.91 11.29
CA LEU A 526 0.38 -13.23 10.97
C LEU A 526 1.41 -14.14 10.30
N LYS A 527 2.18 -13.60 9.35
CA LYS A 527 3.26 -14.33 8.68
C LYS A 527 4.36 -14.76 9.68
N LEU A 528 4.70 -13.90 10.63
CA LEU A 528 5.65 -14.23 11.70
C LEU A 528 5.09 -15.35 12.60
N LYS A 529 3.82 -15.24 13.03
CA LYS A 529 3.16 -16.28 13.84
C LYS A 529 3.13 -17.62 13.11
N LEU A 530 2.85 -17.63 11.81
CA LEU A 530 2.89 -18.84 10.98
C LEU A 530 4.30 -19.45 10.96
N ALA A 531 5.33 -18.65 10.67
CA ALA A 531 6.72 -19.12 10.67
C ALA A 531 7.13 -19.72 12.03
N MET A 532 6.73 -19.09 13.14
CA MET A 532 6.97 -19.63 14.48
C MET A 532 6.22 -20.95 14.73
N CYS A 533 5.03 -21.14 14.17
CA CYS A 533 4.28 -22.39 14.28
C CYS A 533 4.92 -23.51 13.44
N GLU A 534 5.37 -23.19 12.22
CA GLU A 534 6.12 -24.11 11.36
C GLU A 534 7.43 -24.54 12.02
N GLU A 535 8.18 -23.60 12.62
CA GLU A 535 9.41 -23.90 13.34
C GLU A 535 9.14 -24.81 14.56
N LYS A 536 8.10 -24.51 15.35
CA LYS A 536 7.68 -25.37 16.47
C LYS A 536 7.24 -26.76 15.99
N SER A 537 6.54 -26.85 14.86
CA SER A 537 6.12 -28.12 14.28
C SER A 537 7.33 -28.94 13.82
N ASN A 538 8.25 -28.32 13.09
CA ASN A 538 9.49 -28.94 12.64
C ASN A 538 10.37 -29.38 13.83
N HIS A 539 10.39 -28.60 14.92
CA HIS A 539 11.11 -28.97 16.13
C HIS A 539 10.52 -30.24 16.75
N LYS A 540 9.19 -30.29 16.94
CA LYS A 540 8.49 -31.49 17.45
C LYS A 540 8.65 -32.70 16.54
N GLU A 541 8.62 -32.50 15.23
CA GLU A 541 8.85 -33.57 14.26
C GLU A 541 10.28 -34.12 14.40
N ASN A 542 11.28 -33.25 14.56
CA ASN A 542 12.66 -33.66 14.79
C ASN A 542 12.86 -34.38 16.14
N GLU A 543 12.19 -33.93 17.21
CA GLU A 543 12.20 -34.61 18.51
C GLU A 543 11.61 -36.02 18.38
N PHE A 544 10.42 -36.15 17.80
CA PHE A 544 9.78 -37.43 17.54
C PHE A 544 10.65 -38.36 16.68
N MET A 545 11.25 -37.82 15.61
CA MET A 545 12.17 -38.58 14.76
C MET A 545 13.45 -38.99 15.50
N GLY A 546 13.88 -38.23 16.50
CA GLY A 546 14.94 -38.58 17.44
C GLY A 546 14.55 -39.77 18.32
N GLU A 547 13.37 -39.72 18.94
CA GLU A 547 12.83 -40.80 19.78
C GLU A 547 12.67 -42.11 18.99
N VAL A 548 12.09 -42.04 17.80
CA VAL A 548 11.94 -43.21 16.91
C VAL A 548 13.30 -43.79 16.54
N ARG A 549 14.32 -42.96 16.31
CA ARG A 549 15.68 -43.43 16.04
C ARG A 549 16.27 -44.16 17.23
N CYS A 550 16.12 -43.63 18.45
CA CYS A 550 16.56 -44.30 19.68
C CYS A 550 15.87 -45.65 19.87
N LEU A 551 14.55 -45.73 19.65
CA LEU A 551 13.80 -46.98 19.72
C LEU A 551 14.28 -48.01 18.69
N LEU A 552 14.55 -47.58 17.45
CA LEU A 552 15.10 -48.45 16.41
C LEU A 552 16.50 -48.97 16.78
N GLU A 553 17.35 -48.14 17.37
CA GLU A 553 18.66 -48.57 17.86
C GLU A 553 18.54 -49.62 18.98
N VAL A 554 17.59 -49.44 19.91
CA VAL A 554 17.29 -50.41 20.97
C VAL A 554 16.80 -51.73 20.37
N LEU A 555 15.83 -51.70 19.45
CA LEU A 555 15.32 -52.89 18.76
C LEU A 555 16.42 -53.62 17.99
N THR A 556 17.31 -52.87 17.34
CA THR A 556 18.45 -53.42 16.61
C THR A 556 19.44 -54.12 17.55
N LYS A 557 19.77 -53.51 18.69
CA LYS A 557 20.63 -54.11 19.73
C LYS A 557 19.98 -55.33 20.38
N PHE A 558 18.68 -55.27 20.63
CA PHE A 558 17.94 -56.38 21.23
C PHE A 558 17.94 -57.59 20.30
N ARG A 559 17.73 -57.37 19.00
CA ARG A 559 17.86 -58.39 17.97
C ARG A 559 19.27 -58.98 17.90
N SER A 560 20.32 -58.16 17.95
CA SER A 560 21.69 -58.67 17.81
C SER A 560 22.16 -59.47 19.02
N ASN A 561 21.57 -59.27 20.20
CA ASN A 561 22.08 -59.81 21.46
C ASN A 561 21.20 -60.91 22.07
N ALA A 562 19.94 -61.06 21.65
CA ALA A 562 19.01 -62.04 22.21
C ALA A 562 18.67 -63.16 21.20
N VAL A 563 18.67 -64.41 21.67
CA VAL A 563 18.13 -65.55 20.91
C VAL A 563 16.61 -65.47 20.95
N LEU A 564 16.03 -64.72 20.02
CA LEU A 564 14.59 -64.53 19.91
C LEU A 564 13.94 -65.65 19.08
N PRO A 565 12.70 -66.06 19.42
CA PRO A 565 11.89 -66.89 18.54
C PRO A 565 11.80 -66.29 17.13
N LYS A 566 11.82 -67.15 16.11
CA LYS A 566 11.86 -66.71 14.69
C LYS A 566 10.75 -65.73 14.35
N ASP A 567 9.55 -65.97 14.86
CA ASP A 567 8.36 -65.16 14.57
C ASP A 567 8.52 -63.72 15.09
N VAL A 568 9.06 -63.57 16.31
CA VAL A 568 9.36 -62.26 16.93
C VAL A 568 10.50 -61.56 16.20
N SER A 569 11.52 -62.30 15.77
CA SER A 569 12.64 -61.74 15.01
C SER A 569 12.19 -61.20 13.65
N THR A 570 11.29 -61.90 12.95
CA THR A 570 10.76 -61.44 11.66
C THR A 570 9.91 -60.20 11.78
N GLU A 571 9.14 -60.06 12.87
CA GLU A 571 8.29 -58.90 13.11
C GLU A 571 9.11 -57.65 13.47
N ILE A 572 10.16 -57.81 14.28
CA ILE A 572 11.14 -56.76 14.56
C ILE A 572 11.86 -56.32 13.27
N GLU A 573 12.24 -57.27 12.40
CA GLU A 573 12.84 -56.97 11.10
C GLU A 573 11.90 -56.22 10.18
N HIS A 574 10.62 -56.61 10.18
CA HIS A 574 9.59 -55.92 9.42
C HIS A 574 9.41 -54.49 9.91
N ALA A 575 9.33 -54.28 11.23
CA ALA A 575 9.20 -52.96 11.84
C ALA A 575 10.41 -52.07 11.49
N ILE A 576 11.64 -52.57 11.66
CA ILE A 576 12.87 -51.84 11.31
C ILE A 576 12.89 -51.47 9.82
N ASN A 577 12.49 -52.39 8.92
CA ASN A 577 12.49 -52.13 7.48
C ASN A 577 11.39 -51.16 7.04
N GLN A 578 10.21 -51.20 7.66
CA GLN A 578 9.16 -50.21 7.41
C GLN A 578 9.59 -48.83 7.90
N SER A 579 10.09 -48.73 9.13
CA SER A 579 10.55 -47.45 9.69
C SER A 579 11.75 -46.88 8.92
N ALA A 580 12.67 -47.72 8.45
CA ALA A 580 13.83 -47.28 7.65
C ALA A 580 13.43 -46.55 6.35
N ARG A 581 12.24 -46.83 5.78
CA ARG A 581 11.72 -46.09 4.61
C ARG A 581 11.43 -44.63 4.95
N PHE A 582 10.95 -44.34 6.15
CA PHE A 582 10.70 -42.98 6.62
C PHE A 582 11.99 -42.16 6.83
N PHE A 583 13.12 -42.84 7.10
CA PHE A 583 14.44 -42.19 7.26
C PHE A 583 15.31 -42.24 6.00
N GLY A 584 14.71 -42.41 4.81
CA GLY A 584 15.45 -42.46 3.54
C GLY A 584 16.42 -43.65 3.43
N GLY A 585 16.15 -44.74 4.13
CA GLY A 585 16.91 -45.99 4.06
C GLY A 585 18.29 -45.98 4.72
N LYS A 586 18.65 -44.94 5.47
CA LYS A 586 20.00 -44.78 6.06
C LYS A 586 20.25 -45.61 7.32
N ILE A 587 19.19 -45.97 8.06
CA ILE A 587 19.32 -46.73 9.32
C ILE A 587 19.67 -48.20 9.06
N ALA A 588 19.14 -48.80 7.99
CA ALA A 588 19.31 -50.22 7.69
C ALA A 588 20.71 -50.64 7.16
N ARG A 589 21.61 -49.70 6.84
CA ARG A 589 22.90 -50.02 6.18
C ARG A 589 24.07 -50.22 7.13
N LYS A 590 23.99 -49.81 8.40
CA LYS A 590 25.13 -49.93 9.34
C LYS A 590 25.27 -51.30 10.01
N THR A 591 24.28 -52.17 9.90
CA THR A 591 24.28 -53.49 10.57
C THR A 591 24.77 -54.65 9.72
N LYS A 592 24.97 -54.46 8.40
CA LYS A 592 25.43 -55.54 7.51
C LYS A 592 26.94 -55.86 7.58
N SER A 593 27.73 -55.19 8.43
CA SER A 593 29.18 -55.42 8.52
C SER A 593 29.65 -56.26 9.71
N TYR A 594 28.74 -56.88 10.47
CA TYR A 594 29.10 -57.66 11.68
C TYR A 594 28.58 -59.11 11.69
N LEU A 595 28.25 -59.67 10.53
CA LEU A 595 27.98 -61.10 10.38
C LEU A 595 28.83 -61.63 9.22
N GLY A 596 29.99 -62.18 9.61
CA GLY A 596 30.64 -63.27 8.88
C GLY A 596 29.99 -64.59 9.25
#